data_AF-X1NUX4-F1
#
_entry.id   AF-X1NUX4-F1
#
_cell.length_a   1.000
_cell.length_b   1.000
_cell.length_c   1.000
_cell.angle_alpha   90.00
_cell.angle_beta   90.00
_cell.angle_gamma   90.00
#
_symmetry.space_group_name_H-M   'P 1'
#
loop_
_entity.id
_entity.type
_entity.pdbx_description
1 polymer ?
#
loop_
_entity_poly.entity_id
_entity_poly.type
_entity_poly.pdbx_seq_one_letter_code
_entity_poly.pdbx_strand_id
1 'polypeptide(L)' 'LVLSLGKPKEKVVIETLEPGGDFKYWRDSDSVHHVPKRRLDDIIIG' A
#
# COMPACT_ATOMS: atom_id res chain seq x y z
N LEU A 1 -4.75 18.29 -13.96
CA LEU A 1 -5.01 17.08 -13.15
C LEU A 1 -5.56 16.00 -14.06
N VAL A 2 -4.94 14.83 -14.09
CA VAL A 2 -5.40 13.68 -14.90
C VAL A 2 -5.65 12.52 -13.94
N LEU A 3 -6.83 11.89 -14.07
CA LEU A 3 -7.25 10.75 -13.27
C LEU A 3 -7.58 9.61 -14.23
N SER A 4 -6.80 8.53 -14.17
CA SER A 4 -7.05 7.34 -14.97
C SER A 4 -8.20 6.54 -14.35
N LEU A 5 -9.23 6.25 -15.14
CA LEU A 5 -10.40 5.47 -14.74
C LEU A 5 -10.53 4.24 -15.63
N GLY A 6 -10.98 3.13 -15.05
CA GLY A 6 -11.16 1.87 -15.76
C GLY A 6 -11.48 0.74 -14.79
N LYS A 7 -11.70 -0.46 -15.34
CA LYS A 7 -11.89 -1.66 -14.52
C LYS A 7 -10.54 -2.04 -13.87
N PRO A 8 -10.50 -2.40 -12.58
CA PRO A 8 -9.28 -2.88 -11.93
C PRO A 8 -8.69 -4.10 -12.66
N LYS A 9 -7.38 -4.09 -12.87
CA LYS A 9 -6.64 -5.17 -13.56
C LYS A 9 -5.86 -6.08 -12.61
N GLU A 10 -5.57 -5.61 -11.40
CA GLU A 10 -4.81 -6.35 -10.38
C GLU A 10 -5.54 -6.29 -9.02
N LYS A 11 -5.23 -7.25 -8.15
CA LYS A 11 -5.68 -7.24 -6.75
C LYS A 11 -4.69 -6.40 -5.95
N VAL A 12 -5.20 -5.46 -5.15
CA VAL A 12 -4.38 -4.60 -4.29
C VAL A 12 -4.76 -4.88 -2.84
N VAL A 13 -3.76 -5.03 -1.97
CA VAL A 13 -3.94 -5.20 -0.54
C VAL A 13 -3.12 -4.18 0.23
N ILE A 14 -3.69 -3.67 1.31
CA ILE A 14 -3.01 -2.78 2.24
C ILE A 14 -2.53 -3.63 3.40
N GLU A 15 -1.28 -3.40 3.79
CA GLU A 15 -0.67 -4.06 4.93
C GLU A 15 -0.16 -3.02 5.91
N THR A 16 -0.09 -3.39 7.18
CA THR A 16 0.50 -2.52 8.19
C THR A 16 2.01 -2.50 8.00
N LEU A 17 2.57 -1.30 7.94
CA LEU A 17 4.02 -1.11 7.90
C LEU A 17 4.56 -1.33 9.30
N GLU A 18 5.33 -2.40 9.47
CA GLU A 18 6.02 -2.69 10.73
C GLU A 18 7.13 -1.68 11.02
N PRO A 19 7.51 -1.46 12.30
CA PRO A 19 8.61 -0.58 12.67
C PRO A 19 9.91 -0.97 11.94
N GLY A 20 10.51 -0.01 11.23
CA GLY A 20 11.73 -0.24 10.43
C GLY A 20 11.50 -0.99 9.11
N GLY A 21 10.26 -1.31 8.75
CA GLY A 21 9.91 -1.93 7.47
C GLY A 21 10.08 -0.99 6.26
N ASP A 22 10.09 -1.58 5.05
CA ASP A 22 10.13 -0.82 3.80
C ASP A 22 8.72 -0.38 3.37
N PHE A 23 8.59 0.87 2.93
CA PHE A 23 7.34 1.45 2.46
C PHE A 23 7.07 1.17 0.96
N LYS A 24 8.07 0.66 0.24
CA LYS A 24 7.93 0.37 -1.20
C LYS A 24 6.86 -0.69 -1.41
N TYR A 25 5.99 -0.43 -2.38
CA TYR A 25 5.06 -1.44 -2.85
C TYR A 25 5.82 -2.55 -3.58
N TRP A 26 5.26 -3.75 -3.51
CA TRP A 26 5.86 -4.94 -4.12
C TRP A 26 4.75 -5.88 -4.62
N ARG A 27 5.14 -6.87 -5.42
CA ARG A 27 4.23 -7.91 -5.91
C ARG A 27 4.67 -9.27 -5.39
N ASP A 28 3.72 -10.05 -4.91
CA ASP A 28 3.96 -11.42 -4.47
C ASP A 28 3.96 -12.41 -5.66
N SER A 29 4.16 -13.70 -5.36
CA SER A 29 4.12 -14.77 -6.37
C SER A 29 2.77 -14.90 -7.08
N ASP A 30 1.69 -14.46 -6.44
CA ASP A 30 0.34 -14.48 -6.98
C ASP A 30 -0.01 -13.18 -7.72
N SER A 31 0.97 -12.30 -7.93
CA SER A 31 0.84 -10.99 -8.57
C SER A 31 -0.10 -10.02 -7.86
N VAL A 32 -0.34 -10.22 -6.56
CA VAL A 32 -1.05 -9.26 -5.71
C VAL A 32 -0.13 -8.06 -5.45
N HIS A 33 -0.69 -6.86 -5.53
CA HIS A 33 0.04 -5.62 -5.24
C HIS A 33 -0.09 -5.29 -3.75
N HIS A 34 1.00 -5.45 -3.01
CA HIS A 34 1.08 -5.15 -1.58
C HIS A 34 1.52 -3.71 -1.38
N VAL A 35 0.75 -2.95 -0.59
CA VAL A 35 1.02 -1.54 -0.30
C VAL A 35 1.15 -1.35 1.21
N PRO A 36 2.39 -1.30 1.74
CA PRO A 36 2.64 -1.05 3.16
C PRO A 36 2.19 0.37 3.56
N LYS A 37 1.44 0.49 4.66
CA LYS A 37 0.95 1.77 5.20
C LYS A 37 1.22 1.89 6.70
N ARG A 38 1.68 3.08 7.11
CA ARG A 38 1.82 3.44 8.54
C ARG A 38 0.47 3.38 9.24
N ARG A 39 0.49 3.05 10.54
CA ARG A 39 -0.72 3.11 11.37
C ARG A 39 -1.09 4.58 11.60
N LEU A 40 -2.34 4.84 11.95
CA LEU A 40 -2.81 6.20 12.18
C LEU A 40 -2.04 6.88 13.33
N ASP A 41 -1.80 6.13 14.41
CA ASP A 41 -1.06 6.60 15.60
C ASP A 41 0.38 7.01 15.28
N ASP A 42 0.98 6.47 14.21
CA ASP A 42 2.34 6.82 13.79
C ASP A 42 2.39 8.16 13.04
N ILE A 43 1.23 8.70 12.64
CA ILE A 43 1.13 9.90 11.78
C ILE A 43 0.55 11.09 12.55
N ILE A 44 -0.33 10.86 13.53
CA ILE A 44 -0.88 11.94 14.35
C ILE A 44 0.14 12.35 15.42
N ILE A 45 0.69 13.56 15.27
CA ILE A 45 1.55 14.19 16.28
C ILE A 45 0.78 15.37 16.88
N GLY A 46 0.65 15.40 18.21
CA GLY A 46 -0.07 16.43 18.98
C GLY A 46 0.79 17.06 20.06
#